data_AF-A0A937PZE2-F1
#
_entry.id   AF-A0A937PZE2-F1
#
_cell.length_a   1.000
_cell.length_b   1.000
_cell.length_c   1.000
_cell.angle_alpha   90.00
_cell.angle_beta   90.00
_cell.angle_gamma   90.00
#
_symmetry.space_group_name_H-M   'P 1'
#
loop_
_entity.id
_entity.type
_entity.pdbx_description
1 polymer ?
#
loop_
_entity_poly.entity_id
_entity_poly.type
_entity_poly.pdbx_seq_one_letter_code
_entity_poly.pdbx_strand_id
1 'polypeptide(L)'
;MSRQSVICMLCVICLLGTAVAEAEKAEQLVSNPTFRPAGTNRLPKGWSPWTPAWQKAACSMKSVEEGLLIQGDDPYAVGGLTQGIKDIKPGQAYAIEALCHFRNIPDPYQSVLVRLYWLRAGRPLHPAGTLVRGPAIKGNAGTFADVLVAPDKADAARISIEAKWLRGGSLLFERISIKPTAKPGPRKVKVGTVFLRPRNSTPSKNLKLWCEKIDAAGKLGLDILCLGETIKAIGTGASITERAEPIPGPATKQLGRAAKKNNIWVVATLNEKVGDVVYNTAVLIDRKGNLVGKYRKVHLPREEWKQGVRPGDQYPVFETDFGKVAIQICYDWFFPEPEAIFALKGAEIIFAPTWGNTLPDSDGCVDGETTFRVRARDNGVYMVPCVYDGNSMVIDPMGRILASNEGKTGVFWAEIDLNKRESLRWVGHWRSIAPKHRMQPTYAPLLKLQDN
;
A
#
# COMPACT_ATOMS: atom_id res chain seq x y z
N MET A 1 -9.18 -13.84 -23.62
CA MET A 1 -9.02 -14.85 -22.56
C MET A 1 -7.69 -15.56 -22.74
N SER A 2 -6.67 -15.27 -21.93
CA SER A 2 -5.42 -16.06 -21.96
C SER A 2 -4.49 -15.77 -20.77
N ARG A 3 -4.26 -16.81 -19.96
CA ARG A 3 -3.03 -17.17 -19.23
C ARG A 3 -2.30 -16.17 -18.28
N GLN A 4 -2.81 -14.97 -18.00
CA GLN A 4 -2.15 -14.06 -17.04
C GLN A 4 -2.59 -14.21 -15.56
N SER A 5 -3.61 -15.01 -15.26
CA SER A 5 -4.20 -15.09 -13.91
C SER A 5 -3.65 -16.18 -13.01
N VAL A 6 -2.76 -17.06 -13.49
CA VAL A 6 -2.30 -18.25 -12.73
C VAL A 6 -0.99 -18.02 -11.95
N ILE A 7 -0.20 -17.01 -12.33
CA ILE A 7 1.06 -16.68 -11.63
C ILE A 7 0.81 -15.90 -10.33
N CYS A 8 -0.41 -15.37 -10.15
CA CYS A 8 -0.82 -14.48 -9.05
C CYS A 8 -0.87 -15.16 -7.66
N MET A 9 -0.90 -16.50 -7.59
CA MET A 9 -0.93 -17.23 -6.31
C MET A 9 0.46 -17.70 -5.86
N LEU A 10 1.36 -18.04 -6.78
CA LEU A 10 2.59 -18.77 -6.46
C LEU A 10 3.69 -17.93 -5.78
N CYS A 11 3.85 -16.64 -6.10
CA CYS A 11 4.94 -15.85 -5.51
C CYS A 11 4.69 -15.40 -4.06
N VAL A 12 3.43 -15.14 -3.68
CA VAL A 12 3.07 -14.89 -2.27
C VAL A 12 3.11 -16.20 -1.48
N ILE A 13 2.76 -17.33 -2.11
CA ILE A 13 2.87 -18.66 -1.52
C ILE A 13 4.32 -19.11 -1.33
N CYS A 14 5.30 -18.68 -2.13
CA CYS A 14 6.69 -19.16 -1.97
C CYS A 14 7.43 -18.58 -0.76
N LEU A 15 7.21 -17.31 -0.39
CA LEU A 15 7.80 -16.70 0.82
C LEU A 15 7.01 -17.01 2.09
N LEU A 16 5.71 -17.31 1.97
CA LEU A 16 4.91 -17.89 3.05
C LEU A 16 5.14 -19.41 3.18
N GLY A 17 5.50 -20.11 2.12
CA GLY A 17 5.46 -21.57 2.03
C GLY A 17 6.46 -22.28 2.94
N THR A 18 7.63 -21.68 3.18
CA THR A 18 8.63 -22.24 4.12
C THR A 18 8.23 -22.00 5.58
N ALA A 19 7.65 -20.84 5.91
CA ALA A 19 7.15 -20.53 7.25
C ALA A 19 5.83 -21.26 7.58
N VAL A 20 4.99 -21.52 6.55
CA VAL A 20 3.75 -22.28 6.65
C VAL A 20 4.04 -23.78 6.86
N ALA A 21 5.09 -24.33 6.22
CA ALA A 21 5.49 -25.72 6.43
C ALA A 21 5.96 -26.02 7.86
N GLU A 22 6.64 -25.09 8.53
CA GLU A 22 6.99 -25.23 9.96
C GLU A 22 5.76 -25.06 10.88
N ALA A 23 4.75 -24.28 10.46
CA ALA A 23 3.51 -24.08 11.23
C ALA A 23 2.59 -25.31 11.24
N GLU A 24 2.77 -26.31 10.37
CA GLU A 24 1.94 -27.52 10.39
C GLU A 24 2.19 -28.40 11.63
N LYS A 25 3.40 -28.37 12.21
CA LYS A 25 3.75 -29.14 13.42
C LYS A 25 3.62 -28.37 14.74
N ALA A 26 3.46 -27.05 14.68
CA ALA A 26 3.32 -26.22 15.87
C ALA A 26 1.91 -26.35 16.49
N GLU A 27 1.85 -26.44 17.82
CA GLU A 27 0.60 -26.57 18.56
C GLU A 27 -0.30 -25.34 18.38
N GLN A 28 -1.59 -25.59 18.12
CA GLN A 28 -2.62 -24.57 17.99
C GLN A 28 -2.89 -23.92 19.35
N LEU A 29 -2.81 -22.59 19.42
CA LEU A 29 -3.04 -21.86 20.68
C LEU A 29 -4.50 -21.45 20.88
N VAL A 30 -5.32 -21.45 19.83
CA VAL A 30 -6.76 -21.16 19.91
C VAL A 30 -7.51 -22.39 20.41
N SER A 31 -8.31 -22.22 21.46
CA SER A 31 -9.24 -23.27 21.91
C SER A 31 -10.56 -23.20 21.14
N ASN A 32 -11.09 -24.36 20.73
CA ASN A 32 -12.26 -24.45 19.84
C ASN A 32 -12.12 -23.59 18.56
N PRO A 33 -11.09 -23.86 17.72
CA PRO A 33 -10.74 -23.01 16.57
C PRO A 33 -11.79 -23.01 15.45
N THR A 34 -12.71 -23.97 15.44
CA THR A 34 -13.82 -24.09 14.48
C THR A 34 -15.15 -23.63 15.04
N PHE A 35 -15.16 -22.99 16.21
CA PHE A 35 -16.35 -22.40 16.84
C PHE A 35 -17.52 -23.36 17.04
N ARG A 36 -17.25 -24.67 17.17
CA ARG A 36 -18.29 -25.67 17.31
C ARG A 36 -19.09 -25.45 18.59
N PRO A 37 -20.40 -25.74 18.59
CA PRO A 37 -21.24 -25.62 19.78
C PRO A 37 -20.71 -26.47 20.93
N ALA A 38 -20.89 -26.00 22.16
CA ALA A 38 -20.58 -26.77 23.36
C ALA A 38 -21.87 -27.03 24.15
N GLY A 39 -22.53 -28.16 23.88
CA GLY A 39 -23.80 -28.52 24.52
C GLY A 39 -24.95 -27.59 24.12
N THR A 40 -25.78 -27.18 25.09
CA THR A 40 -26.94 -26.30 24.88
C THR A 40 -26.58 -24.82 24.71
N ASN A 41 -25.30 -24.45 24.90
CA ASN A 41 -24.85 -23.07 24.76
C ASN A 41 -24.83 -22.63 23.30
N ARG A 42 -25.41 -21.45 23.02
CA ARG A 42 -25.38 -20.82 21.70
C ARG A 42 -23.99 -20.30 21.31
N LEU A 43 -23.01 -20.22 22.21
CA LEU A 43 -21.68 -19.69 21.93
C LEU A 43 -20.59 -20.77 22.08
N PRO A 44 -19.46 -20.65 21.35
CA PRO A 44 -18.41 -21.65 21.38
C PRO A 44 -17.66 -21.63 22.72
N LYS A 45 -17.39 -22.81 23.30
CA LYS A 45 -16.61 -22.94 24.54
C LYS A 45 -15.25 -22.25 24.41
N GLY A 46 -14.85 -21.52 25.45
CA GLY A 46 -13.57 -20.81 25.50
C GLY A 46 -13.57 -19.44 24.80
N TRP A 47 -14.71 -18.99 24.28
CA TRP A 47 -14.89 -17.67 23.69
C TRP A 47 -15.87 -16.83 24.51
N SER A 48 -15.55 -15.55 24.65
CA SER A 48 -16.38 -14.58 25.36
C SER A 48 -16.92 -13.54 24.39
N PRO A 49 -18.23 -13.28 24.36
CA PRO A 49 -18.79 -12.22 23.53
C PRO A 49 -18.37 -10.86 24.05
N TRP A 50 -18.24 -9.90 23.13
CA TRP A 50 -18.26 -8.48 23.45
C TRP A 50 -19.36 -7.82 22.64
N THR A 51 -20.05 -6.87 23.25
CA THR A 51 -21.15 -6.11 22.65
C THR A 51 -20.86 -4.62 22.79
N PRO A 52 -21.37 -3.77 21.88
CA PRO A 52 -21.28 -2.33 22.05
C PRO A 52 -21.96 -1.87 23.34
N ALA A 53 -21.55 -0.71 23.86
CA ALA A 53 -22.23 -0.07 24.99
C ALA A 53 -23.70 0.25 24.66
N TRP A 54 -23.97 0.65 23.41
CA TRP A 54 -25.32 0.83 22.90
C TRP A 54 -25.88 -0.50 22.36
N GLN A 55 -26.62 -1.22 23.21
CA GLN A 55 -27.07 -2.59 22.94
C GLN A 55 -27.95 -2.72 21.69
N LYS A 56 -28.66 -1.68 21.26
CA LYS A 56 -29.45 -1.71 20.01
C LYS A 56 -28.58 -1.88 18.76
N ALA A 57 -27.30 -1.54 18.84
CA ALA A 57 -26.34 -1.74 17.76
C ALA A 57 -25.57 -3.07 17.89
N ALA A 58 -25.98 -4.00 18.77
CA ALA A 58 -25.27 -5.26 18.94
C ALA A 58 -25.58 -6.25 17.80
N CYS A 59 -24.56 -6.97 17.34
CA CYS A 59 -24.76 -8.17 16.53
C CYS A 59 -25.33 -9.32 17.39
N SER A 60 -26.16 -10.16 16.79
CA SER A 60 -26.50 -11.48 17.32
C SER A 60 -25.46 -12.51 16.87
N MET A 61 -25.17 -13.48 17.74
CA MET A 61 -24.11 -14.47 17.52
C MET A 61 -24.58 -15.85 17.96
N LYS A 62 -24.31 -16.88 17.14
CA LYS A 62 -24.53 -18.28 17.51
C LYS A 62 -23.54 -19.23 16.81
N SER A 63 -23.10 -20.25 17.53
CA SER A 63 -22.43 -21.41 16.95
C SER A 63 -23.43 -22.24 16.16
N VAL A 64 -23.03 -22.63 14.96
CA VAL A 64 -23.69 -23.58 14.06
C VAL A 64 -22.69 -24.69 13.70
N GLU A 65 -23.11 -25.69 12.93
CA GLU A 65 -22.25 -26.82 12.55
C GLU A 65 -21.00 -26.35 11.78
N GLU A 66 -21.18 -25.34 10.93
CA GLU A 66 -20.17 -24.80 10.03
C GLU A 66 -19.27 -23.71 10.65
N GLY A 67 -19.55 -23.29 11.90
CA GLY A 67 -18.74 -22.29 12.60
C GLY A 67 -19.54 -21.28 13.43
N LEU A 68 -19.06 -20.04 13.52
CA LEU A 68 -19.73 -18.95 14.23
C LEU A 68 -20.51 -18.07 13.25
N LEU A 69 -21.83 -18.08 13.37
CA LEU A 69 -22.70 -17.16 12.64
C LEU A 69 -22.88 -15.85 13.43
N ILE A 70 -22.64 -14.73 12.76
CA ILE A 70 -22.84 -13.36 13.24
C ILE A 70 -23.83 -12.64 12.31
N GLN A 71 -24.86 -12.04 12.88
CA GLN A 71 -25.91 -11.30 12.16
C GLN A 71 -26.19 -9.97 12.86
N GLY A 72 -26.78 -9.01 12.17
CA GLY A 72 -27.15 -7.73 12.76
C GLY A 72 -28.43 -7.19 12.14
N ASP A 73 -29.40 -6.86 12.98
CA ASP A 73 -30.67 -6.27 12.55
C ASP A 73 -30.51 -4.77 12.24
N ASP A 74 -29.64 -4.09 12.99
CA ASP A 74 -29.23 -2.72 12.68
C ASP A 74 -28.20 -2.71 11.52
N PRO A 75 -28.34 -1.85 10.49
CA PRO A 75 -27.37 -1.77 9.40
C PRO A 75 -25.94 -1.48 9.85
N TYR A 76 -25.79 -0.79 10.98
CA TYR A 76 -24.55 -0.45 11.65
C TYR A 76 -24.25 -1.33 12.87
N ALA A 77 -24.85 -2.52 12.96
CA ALA A 77 -24.57 -3.45 14.05
C ALA A 77 -23.08 -3.79 14.15
N VAL A 78 -22.59 -3.92 15.38
CA VAL A 78 -21.21 -4.28 15.72
C VAL A 78 -21.20 -5.32 16.82
N GLY A 79 -20.18 -6.16 16.84
CA GLY A 79 -19.99 -7.15 17.89
C GLY A 79 -19.02 -8.23 17.48
N GLY A 80 -18.75 -9.15 18.39
CA GLY A 80 -17.83 -10.24 18.11
C GLY A 80 -17.52 -11.10 19.32
N LEU A 81 -16.57 -12.02 19.13
CA LEU A 81 -16.05 -12.87 20.18
C LEU A 81 -14.57 -12.58 20.41
N THR A 82 -14.14 -12.74 21.66
CA THR A 82 -12.74 -12.72 22.03
C THR A 82 -12.33 -14.01 22.74
N GLN A 83 -11.05 -14.34 22.63
CA GLN A 83 -10.44 -15.41 23.39
C GLN A 83 -9.06 -14.97 23.89
N GLY A 84 -8.78 -15.23 25.17
CA GLY A 84 -7.44 -15.05 25.72
C GLY A 84 -6.52 -16.18 25.25
N ILE A 85 -5.33 -15.81 24.83
CA ILE A 85 -4.27 -16.71 24.36
C ILE A 85 -3.14 -16.66 25.39
N LYS A 86 -2.86 -17.82 25.99
CA LYS A 86 -1.79 -18.02 26.97
C LYS A 86 -0.48 -18.35 26.25
N ASP A 87 0.61 -18.44 27.02
CA ASP A 87 1.91 -18.94 26.56
C ASP A 87 2.55 -18.11 25.44
N ILE A 88 2.26 -16.81 25.41
CA ILE A 88 2.93 -15.87 24.52
C ILE A 88 4.32 -15.57 25.03
N LYS A 89 5.32 -15.97 24.24
CA LYS A 89 6.73 -15.64 24.46
C LYS A 89 7.07 -14.26 23.85
N PRO A 90 7.70 -13.34 24.61
CA PRO A 90 8.24 -12.09 24.08
C PRO A 90 9.13 -12.31 22.86
N GLY A 91 8.98 -11.46 21.84
CA GLY A 91 9.76 -11.55 20.61
C GLY A 91 9.43 -12.74 19.72
N GLN A 92 8.60 -13.72 20.11
CA GLN A 92 8.20 -14.82 19.24
C GLN A 92 7.23 -14.33 18.16
N ALA A 93 7.31 -14.90 16.96
CA ALA A 93 6.34 -14.67 15.90
C ALA A 93 5.23 -15.71 15.91
N TYR A 94 4.02 -15.28 15.53
CA TYR A 94 2.83 -16.11 15.48
C TYR A 94 2.13 -15.94 14.13
N ALA A 95 1.92 -17.06 13.43
CA ALA A 95 1.09 -17.14 12.24
C ALA A 95 -0.38 -17.14 12.67
N ILE A 96 -1.16 -16.24 12.09
CA ILE A 96 -2.58 -16.06 12.37
C ILE A 96 -3.33 -16.22 11.07
N GLU A 97 -4.28 -17.14 11.05
CA GLU A 97 -5.10 -17.43 9.89
C GLU A 97 -6.56 -17.49 10.29
N ALA A 98 -7.45 -16.94 9.47
CA ALA A 98 -8.88 -17.11 9.66
C ALA A 98 -9.59 -17.24 8.32
N LEU A 99 -10.66 -18.04 8.31
CA LEU A 99 -11.54 -18.20 7.15
C LEU A 99 -12.96 -17.84 7.56
N CYS A 100 -13.58 -17.00 6.74
CA CYS A 100 -14.97 -16.59 6.92
C CYS A 100 -15.71 -16.57 5.58
N HIS A 101 -17.04 -16.64 5.66
CA HIS A 101 -17.96 -16.53 4.54
C HIS A 101 -18.97 -15.42 4.81
N PHE A 102 -19.32 -14.67 3.78
CA PHE A 102 -20.25 -13.55 3.90
C PHE A 102 -21.44 -13.71 2.95
N ARG A 103 -22.59 -13.22 3.37
CA ARG A 103 -23.82 -13.15 2.57
C ARG A 103 -24.38 -11.75 2.68
N ASN A 104 -24.63 -11.10 1.54
CA ASN A 104 -25.25 -9.78 1.44
C ASN A 104 -24.55 -8.68 2.26
N ILE A 105 -23.23 -8.76 2.42
CA ILE A 105 -22.42 -7.68 3.01
C ILE A 105 -21.85 -6.83 1.86
N PRO A 106 -22.23 -5.54 1.74
CA PRO A 106 -21.80 -4.71 0.61
C PRO A 106 -20.29 -4.47 0.54
N ASP A 107 -19.63 -4.33 1.68
CA ASP A 107 -18.18 -4.15 1.78
C ASP A 107 -17.59 -5.10 2.85
N PRO A 108 -17.33 -6.37 2.51
CA PRO A 108 -16.78 -7.33 3.45
C PRO A 108 -15.39 -6.94 3.97
N TYR A 109 -14.61 -6.18 3.19
CA TYR A 109 -13.28 -5.77 3.61
C TYR A 109 -13.36 -4.77 4.77
N GLN A 110 -14.32 -3.85 4.73
CA GLN A 110 -14.61 -2.91 5.79
C GLN A 110 -15.27 -3.58 7.02
N SER A 111 -16.20 -4.52 6.77
CA SER A 111 -17.08 -5.07 7.81
C SER A 111 -16.49 -6.20 8.63
N VAL A 112 -15.49 -6.93 8.11
CA VAL A 112 -14.93 -8.11 8.78
C VAL A 112 -13.52 -7.82 9.30
N LEU A 113 -13.29 -8.09 10.57
CA LEU A 113 -12.02 -7.81 11.24
C LEU A 113 -11.56 -9.01 12.05
N VAL A 114 -10.25 -9.25 12.04
CA VAL A 114 -9.57 -10.09 13.01
C VAL A 114 -8.49 -9.23 13.65
N ARG A 115 -8.46 -9.18 14.97
CA ARG A 115 -7.60 -8.28 15.73
C ARG A 115 -6.92 -9.00 16.88
N LEU A 116 -5.62 -8.79 16.99
CA LEU A 116 -4.82 -9.31 18.09
C LEU A 116 -4.44 -8.17 19.04
N TYR A 117 -4.67 -8.37 20.33
CA TYR A 117 -4.13 -7.52 21.38
C TYR A 117 -2.99 -8.27 22.07
N TRP A 118 -1.78 -7.70 22.02
CA TRP A 118 -0.71 -8.13 22.92
C TRP A 118 -0.98 -7.61 24.32
N LEU A 119 -0.85 -8.47 25.33
CA LEU A 119 -1.16 -8.15 26.72
C LEU A 119 0.10 -8.23 27.59
N ARG A 120 0.10 -7.46 28.67
CA ARG A 120 0.99 -7.61 29.81
C ARG A 120 0.18 -7.54 31.09
N ALA A 121 0.26 -8.55 31.95
CA ALA A 121 -0.53 -8.66 33.17
C ALA A 121 -2.03 -8.40 32.92
N GLY A 122 -2.56 -8.96 31.82
CA GLY A 122 -3.96 -8.82 31.41
C GLY A 122 -4.34 -7.48 30.76
N ARG A 123 -3.44 -6.51 30.65
CA ARG A 123 -3.70 -5.20 30.03
C ARG A 123 -3.13 -5.11 28.61
N PRO A 124 -3.86 -4.54 27.63
CA PRO A 124 -3.31 -4.32 26.28
C PRO A 124 -2.08 -3.42 26.28
N LEU A 125 -1.01 -3.87 25.61
CA LEU A 125 0.19 -3.07 25.35
C LEU A 125 -0.07 -1.93 24.35
N HIS A 126 -1.03 -2.13 23.45
CA HIS A 126 -1.50 -1.11 22.52
C HIS A 126 -3.03 -1.07 22.54
N PRO A 127 -3.66 0.10 22.78
CA PRO A 127 -5.11 0.19 23.02
C PRO A 127 -5.92 -0.19 21.78
N ALA A 128 -5.41 0.07 20.58
CA ALA A 128 -6.10 -0.31 19.33
C ALA A 128 -5.87 -1.79 18.91
N GLY A 129 -4.95 -2.50 19.56
CA GLY A 129 -4.46 -3.79 19.08
C GLY A 129 -3.83 -3.70 17.68
N THR A 130 -3.65 -4.86 17.06
CA THR A 130 -3.10 -5.03 15.70
C THR A 130 -4.12 -5.76 14.85
N LEU A 131 -4.53 -5.15 13.74
CA LEU A 131 -5.35 -5.84 12.75
C LEU A 131 -4.51 -6.88 12.01
N VAL A 132 -5.07 -8.08 11.88
CA VAL A 132 -4.55 -9.13 11.02
C VAL A 132 -4.86 -8.74 9.58
N ARG A 133 -3.88 -8.89 8.68
CA ARG A 133 -4.05 -8.62 7.25
C ARG A 133 -5.22 -9.43 6.67
N GLY A 134 -6.05 -8.75 5.87
CA GLY A 134 -7.21 -9.33 5.21
C GLY A 134 -8.53 -8.57 5.46
N PRO A 135 -9.66 -9.11 4.99
CA PRO A 135 -9.74 -10.37 4.25
C PRO A 135 -9.25 -10.23 2.81
N ALA A 136 -8.52 -11.20 2.29
CA ALA A 136 -8.44 -11.42 0.85
C ALA A 136 -9.75 -12.09 0.42
N ILE A 137 -10.46 -11.49 -0.53
CA ILE A 137 -11.83 -11.87 -0.90
C ILE A 137 -11.83 -12.66 -2.21
N LYS A 138 -12.47 -13.83 -2.21
CA LYS A 138 -12.74 -14.64 -3.41
C LYS A 138 -14.18 -15.15 -3.38
N GLY A 139 -15.04 -14.60 -4.25
CA GLY A 139 -16.47 -14.90 -4.22
C GLY A 139 -17.09 -14.44 -2.89
N ASN A 140 -17.70 -15.37 -2.16
CA ASN A 140 -18.30 -15.15 -0.85
C ASN A 140 -17.36 -15.49 0.33
N ALA A 141 -16.13 -15.91 0.06
CA ALA A 141 -15.16 -16.29 1.08
C ALA A 141 -14.11 -15.19 1.30
N GLY A 142 -13.70 -15.03 2.55
CA GLY A 142 -12.67 -14.11 3.00
C GLY A 142 -11.61 -14.84 3.83
N THR A 143 -10.34 -14.63 3.50
CA THR A 143 -9.21 -15.22 4.24
C THR A 143 -8.35 -14.14 4.88
N PHE A 144 -8.07 -14.29 6.16
CA PHE A 144 -7.06 -13.52 6.88
C PHE A 144 -5.81 -14.37 7.03
N ALA A 145 -4.64 -13.77 6.80
CA ALA A 145 -3.35 -14.43 6.96
C ALA A 145 -2.30 -13.39 7.30
N ASP A 146 -1.62 -13.58 8.42
CA ASP A 146 -0.58 -12.66 8.87
C ASP A 146 0.42 -13.33 9.81
N VAL A 147 1.61 -12.76 9.91
CA VAL A 147 2.59 -13.15 10.92
C VAL A 147 2.91 -11.94 11.78
N LEU A 148 2.53 -12.01 13.05
CA LEU A 148 2.73 -10.93 14.01
C LEU A 148 3.78 -11.32 15.05
N VAL A 149 4.69 -10.39 15.36
CA VAL A 149 5.73 -10.57 16.38
C VAL A 149 5.23 -10.01 17.70
N ALA A 150 5.29 -10.82 18.76
CA ALA A 150 4.98 -10.39 20.11
C ALA A 150 6.00 -9.33 20.57
N PRO A 151 5.57 -8.16 21.06
CA PRO A 151 6.47 -7.18 21.66
C PRO A 151 7.23 -7.77 22.84
N ASP A 152 8.41 -7.22 23.14
CA ASP A 152 9.31 -7.73 24.20
C ASP A 152 8.68 -7.77 25.62
N LYS A 153 7.56 -7.07 25.81
CA LYS A 153 6.85 -6.98 27.09
C LYS A 153 5.60 -7.86 27.18
N ALA A 154 5.26 -8.59 26.11
CA ALA A 154 4.02 -9.35 26.03
C ALA A 154 4.14 -10.71 26.76
N ASP A 155 3.17 -11.02 27.63
CA ASP A 155 3.07 -12.31 28.35
C ASP A 155 1.83 -13.12 27.97
N ALA A 156 0.88 -12.49 27.27
CA ALA A 156 -0.33 -13.10 26.76
C ALA A 156 -0.81 -12.33 25.52
N ALA A 157 -1.84 -12.86 24.87
CA ALA A 157 -2.57 -12.13 23.84
C ALA A 157 -4.08 -12.31 24.02
N ARG A 158 -4.85 -11.49 23.31
CA ARG A 158 -6.29 -11.69 23.12
C ARG A 158 -6.61 -11.55 21.65
N ILE A 159 -7.14 -12.61 21.06
CA ILE A 159 -7.66 -12.58 19.69
C ILE A 159 -9.12 -12.16 19.72
N SER A 160 -9.52 -11.35 18.74
CA SER A 160 -10.87 -10.83 18.57
C SER A 160 -11.29 -11.05 17.12
N ILE A 161 -12.44 -11.69 16.94
CA ILE A 161 -13.14 -11.74 15.66
C ILE A 161 -14.30 -10.76 15.74
N GLU A 162 -14.37 -9.82 14.81
CA GLU A 162 -15.26 -8.68 14.90
C GLU A 162 -16.04 -8.53 13.60
N ALA A 163 -17.33 -8.27 13.76
CA ALA A 163 -18.20 -7.77 12.71
C ALA A 163 -18.52 -6.30 13.00
N LYS A 164 -18.52 -5.49 11.95
CA LYS A 164 -19.09 -4.15 11.99
C LYS A 164 -19.87 -3.84 10.73
N TRP A 165 -20.99 -3.15 10.89
CA TRP A 165 -21.79 -2.59 9.79
C TRP A 165 -22.14 -3.65 8.76
N LEU A 166 -22.83 -4.70 9.21
CA LEU A 166 -23.21 -5.82 8.35
C LEU A 166 -24.25 -5.45 7.29
N ARG A 167 -24.96 -4.32 7.44
CA ARG A 167 -25.96 -3.81 6.49
C ARG A 167 -27.04 -4.83 6.13
N GLY A 168 -27.51 -5.59 7.12
CA GLY A 168 -28.50 -6.67 6.93
C GLY A 168 -27.92 -7.98 6.38
N GLY A 169 -26.61 -8.02 6.12
CA GLY A 169 -25.89 -9.24 5.77
C GLY A 169 -25.57 -10.13 6.97
N SER A 170 -25.00 -11.30 6.68
CA SER A 170 -24.54 -12.26 7.69
C SER A 170 -23.10 -12.70 7.43
N LEU A 171 -22.37 -12.97 8.50
CA LEU A 171 -20.99 -13.41 8.49
C LEU A 171 -20.87 -14.75 9.21
N LEU A 172 -20.22 -15.72 8.59
CA LEU A 172 -19.88 -17.01 9.19
C LEU A 172 -18.36 -17.10 9.31
N PHE A 173 -17.81 -17.12 10.53
CA PHE A 173 -16.42 -17.51 10.74
C PHE A 173 -16.33 -19.03 10.83
N GLU A 174 -15.67 -19.66 9.87
CA GLU A 174 -15.52 -21.11 9.81
C GLU A 174 -14.41 -21.59 10.77
N ARG A 175 -13.26 -20.90 10.72
CA ARG A 175 -12.11 -21.27 11.54
C ARG A 175 -11.16 -20.11 11.79
N ILE A 176 -10.39 -20.21 12.87
CA ILE A 176 -9.26 -19.35 13.19
C ILE A 176 -8.11 -20.17 13.78
N SER A 177 -6.88 -19.73 13.54
CA SER A 177 -5.66 -20.39 13.98
C SER A 177 -4.65 -19.35 14.46
N ILE A 178 -3.94 -19.68 15.54
CA ILE A 178 -2.74 -18.97 16.00
C ILE A 178 -1.70 -20.01 16.37
N LYS A 179 -0.55 -19.97 15.69
CA LYS A 179 0.55 -20.90 15.92
C LYS A 179 1.89 -20.18 16.00
N PRO A 180 2.80 -20.56 16.90
CA PRO A 180 4.19 -20.10 16.83
C PRO A 180 4.80 -20.40 15.46
N THR A 181 5.60 -19.49 14.93
CA THR A 181 6.30 -19.65 13.64
C THR A 181 7.61 -18.84 13.66
N ALA A 182 8.47 -19.03 12.66
CA ALA A 182 9.65 -18.20 12.47
C ALA A 182 9.28 -16.71 12.26
N LYS A 183 10.15 -15.81 12.72
CA LYS A 183 9.99 -14.38 12.44
C LYS A 183 10.02 -14.16 10.93
N PRO A 184 9.09 -13.38 10.36
CA PRO A 184 9.19 -13.01 8.95
C PRO A 184 10.43 -12.14 8.78
N GLY A 185 11.24 -12.42 7.77
CA GLY A 185 12.37 -11.58 7.41
C GLY A 185 11.90 -10.16 7.02
N PRO A 186 12.74 -9.13 7.19
CA PRO A 186 12.41 -7.80 6.71
C PRO A 186 12.33 -7.79 5.18
N ARG A 187 11.39 -7.03 4.61
CA ARG A 187 11.32 -6.76 3.16
C ARG A 187 12.09 -5.49 2.87
N LYS A 188 13.42 -5.58 2.97
CA LYS A 188 14.33 -4.45 2.78
C LYS A 188 14.35 -4.01 1.33
N VAL A 189 14.27 -2.69 1.11
CA VAL A 189 14.37 -2.08 -0.22
C VAL A 189 15.20 -0.81 -0.11
N LYS A 190 16.22 -0.66 -0.95
CA LYS A 190 16.98 0.58 -1.11
C LYS A 190 16.32 1.44 -2.20
N VAL A 191 15.59 2.45 -1.75
CA VAL A 191 14.77 3.30 -2.62
C VAL A 191 15.46 4.64 -2.82
N GLY A 192 15.64 5.04 -4.08
CA GLY A 192 16.33 6.27 -4.45
C GLY A 192 15.48 7.27 -5.22
N THR A 193 15.86 8.54 -5.08
CA THR A 193 15.42 9.68 -5.89
C THR A 193 16.64 10.44 -6.40
N VAL A 194 16.45 11.32 -7.37
CA VAL A 194 17.53 12.10 -7.99
C VAL A 194 17.21 13.58 -7.87
N PHE A 195 18.19 14.39 -7.50
CA PHE A 195 18.15 15.83 -7.79
C PHE A 195 19.14 16.14 -8.90
N LEU A 196 18.62 16.50 -10.08
CA LEU A 196 19.38 16.88 -11.27
C LEU A 196 18.53 17.83 -12.11
N ARG A 197 19.04 19.04 -12.36
CA ARG A 197 18.39 20.03 -13.23
C ARG A 197 19.31 20.40 -14.41
N PRO A 198 19.19 19.72 -15.57
CA PRO A 198 19.94 20.08 -16.77
C PRO A 198 19.64 21.51 -17.23
N ARG A 199 20.66 22.20 -17.77
CA ARG A 199 20.57 23.54 -18.37
C ARG A 199 21.32 23.53 -19.71
N ASN A 200 20.87 24.33 -20.68
CA ASN A 200 21.51 24.45 -22.00
C ASN A 200 21.81 23.09 -22.65
N SER A 201 20.80 22.20 -22.65
CA SER A 201 20.94 20.79 -23.00
C SER A 201 20.15 20.42 -24.26
N THR A 202 20.16 19.15 -24.62
CA THR A 202 19.29 18.57 -25.67
C THR A 202 18.60 17.32 -25.16
N PRO A 203 17.50 16.85 -25.80
CA PRO A 203 16.81 15.65 -25.35
C PRO A 203 17.71 14.42 -25.20
N SER A 204 18.63 14.22 -26.15
CA SER A 204 19.61 13.12 -26.11
C SER A 204 20.67 13.29 -25.01
N LYS A 205 21.15 14.52 -24.79
CA LYS A 205 22.08 14.82 -23.68
C LYS A 205 21.44 14.58 -22.33
N ASN A 206 20.19 15.01 -22.14
CA ASN A 206 19.45 14.73 -20.91
C ASN A 206 19.34 13.24 -20.64
N LEU A 207 18.91 12.46 -21.64
CA LEU A 207 18.75 11.02 -21.49
C LEU A 207 20.07 10.33 -21.09
N LYS A 208 21.21 10.81 -21.61
CA LYS A 208 22.54 10.36 -21.17
C LYS A 208 22.81 10.68 -19.70
N LEU A 209 22.57 11.93 -19.27
CA LEU A 209 22.75 12.35 -17.86
C LEU A 209 21.88 11.50 -16.90
N TRP A 210 20.65 11.17 -17.30
CA TRP A 210 19.78 10.30 -16.50
C TRP A 210 20.31 8.87 -16.43
N CYS A 211 20.85 8.33 -17.52
CA CYS A 211 21.52 7.02 -17.50
C CYS A 211 22.75 7.01 -16.58
N GLU A 212 23.50 8.12 -16.51
CA GLU A 212 24.63 8.26 -15.57
C GLU A 212 24.15 8.25 -14.10
N LYS A 213 22.96 8.78 -13.81
CA LYS A 213 22.35 8.68 -12.47
C LYS A 213 21.87 7.26 -12.15
N ILE A 214 21.35 6.53 -13.14
CA ILE A 214 21.06 5.09 -12.99
C ILE A 214 22.35 4.32 -12.70
N ASP A 215 23.44 4.59 -13.42
CA ASP A 215 24.75 3.98 -13.16
C ASP A 215 25.28 4.31 -11.74
N ALA A 216 25.10 5.56 -11.28
CA ALA A 216 25.48 5.96 -9.92
C ALA A 216 24.65 5.22 -8.85
N ALA A 217 23.33 5.08 -9.05
CA ALA A 217 22.47 4.30 -8.18
C ALA A 217 22.82 2.80 -8.19
N GLY A 218 23.20 2.27 -9.34
CA GLY A 218 23.71 0.90 -9.47
C GLY A 218 24.95 0.65 -8.62
N LYS A 219 25.92 1.58 -8.61
CA LYS A 219 27.11 1.53 -7.75
C LYS A 219 26.79 1.54 -6.25
N LEU A 220 25.66 2.15 -5.87
CA LEU A 220 25.15 2.16 -4.49
C LEU A 220 24.34 0.89 -4.15
N GLY A 221 24.09 0.03 -5.14
CA GLY A 221 23.27 -1.17 -5.00
C GLY A 221 21.81 -0.86 -4.68
N LEU A 222 21.25 0.23 -5.23
CA LEU A 222 19.84 0.55 -5.02
C LEU A 222 18.93 -0.44 -5.75
N ASP A 223 17.74 -0.67 -5.21
CA ASP A 223 16.73 -1.57 -5.79
C ASP A 223 15.86 -0.87 -6.82
N ILE A 224 15.55 0.41 -6.58
CA ILE A 224 14.71 1.22 -7.44
C ILE A 224 15.11 2.69 -7.40
N LEU A 225 15.07 3.36 -8.55
CA LEU A 225 15.40 4.78 -8.69
C LEU A 225 14.28 5.56 -9.38
N CYS A 226 13.86 6.66 -8.76
CA CYS A 226 12.95 7.66 -9.31
C CYS A 226 13.70 8.76 -10.06
N LEU A 227 13.35 8.97 -11.32
CA LEU A 227 13.86 10.08 -12.15
C LEU A 227 12.80 11.19 -12.27
N GLY A 228 13.20 12.33 -12.82
CA GLY A 228 12.36 13.53 -12.90
C GLY A 228 11.19 13.46 -13.89
N GLU A 229 10.40 14.54 -13.96
CA GLU A 229 9.27 14.67 -14.88
C GLU A 229 9.72 15.02 -16.32
N THR A 230 9.18 14.33 -17.34
CA THR A 230 9.47 14.55 -18.77
C THR A 230 10.96 14.70 -19.03
N ILE A 231 11.75 13.67 -18.67
CA ILE A 231 13.21 13.75 -18.48
C ILE A 231 14.00 14.27 -19.70
N LYS A 232 13.43 14.19 -20.90
CA LYS A 232 13.99 14.68 -22.16
C LYS A 232 13.80 16.20 -22.38
N ALA A 233 12.91 16.86 -21.66
CA ALA A 233 12.49 18.24 -21.95
C ALA A 233 13.27 19.30 -21.17
N ILE A 234 13.59 19.04 -19.89
CA ILE A 234 14.17 20.02 -18.97
C ILE A 234 15.45 20.67 -19.52
N GLY A 235 15.47 22.01 -19.60
CA GLY A 235 16.64 22.78 -20.03
C GLY A 235 17.02 22.65 -21.51
N THR A 236 16.13 22.14 -22.39
CA THR A 236 16.44 21.91 -23.82
C THR A 236 15.81 22.91 -24.80
N GLY A 237 14.73 23.58 -24.42
CA GLY A 237 13.93 24.41 -25.33
C GLY A 237 13.17 23.65 -26.43
N ALA A 238 13.36 22.33 -26.53
CA ALA A 238 12.73 21.49 -27.56
C ALA A 238 11.20 21.50 -27.42
N SER A 239 10.50 21.63 -28.53
CA SER A 239 9.04 21.52 -28.63
C SER A 239 8.53 20.12 -28.27
N ILE A 240 7.22 19.99 -28.04
CA ILE A 240 6.60 18.71 -27.71
C ILE A 240 6.77 17.69 -28.86
N THR A 241 6.73 18.14 -30.11
CA THR A 241 6.87 17.31 -31.31
C THR A 241 8.28 16.76 -31.48
N GLU A 242 9.31 17.53 -31.09
CA GLU A 242 10.71 17.09 -31.15
C GLU A 242 11.06 16.04 -30.09
N ARG A 243 10.37 16.04 -28.95
CA ARG A 243 10.71 15.18 -27.81
C ARG A 243 9.76 14.00 -27.61
N ALA A 244 8.51 14.08 -28.09
CA ALA A 244 7.53 13.03 -27.97
C ALA A 244 7.85 11.83 -28.86
N GLU A 245 7.69 10.63 -28.31
CA GLU A 245 8.03 9.37 -28.99
C GLU A 245 7.08 8.24 -28.55
N PRO A 246 6.93 7.15 -29.33
CA PRO A 246 6.13 6.01 -28.89
C PRO A 246 6.70 5.36 -27.63
N ILE A 247 5.84 4.75 -26.81
CA ILE A 247 6.23 3.93 -25.66
C ILE A 247 5.66 2.52 -25.85
N PRO A 248 6.50 1.47 -25.94
CA PRO A 248 7.96 1.51 -25.86
C PRO A 248 8.64 2.18 -27.08
N GLY A 249 9.78 2.82 -26.85
CA GLY A 249 10.51 3.60 -27.85
C GLY A 249 12.01 3.75 -27.57
N PRO A 250 12.71 4.63 -28.31
CA PRO A 250 14.16 4.85 -28.16
C PRO A 250 14.61 5.14 -26.73
N ALA A 251 13.91 6.02 -26.00
CA ALA A 251 14.27 6.38 -24.64
C ALA A 251 14.05 5.22 -23.67
N THR A 252 12.91 4.52 -23.73
CA THR A 252 12.68 3.35 -22.85
C THR A 252 13.67 2.23 -23.15
N LYS A 253 14.12 2.05 -24.39
CA LYS A 253 15.19 1.10 -24.74
C LYS A 253 16.53 1.50 -24.10
N GLN A 254 16.88 2.79 -24.11
CA GLN A 254 18.12 3.26 -23.50
C GLN A 254 18.09 3.15 -21.98
N LEU A 255 16.98 3.57 -21.35
CA LEU A 255 16.76 3.40 -19.91
C LEU A 255 16.76 1.91 -19.52
N GLY A 256 16.14 1.04 -20.32
CA GLY A 256 16.13 -0.41 -20.14
C GLY A 256 17.53 -1.03 -20.15
N ARG A 257 18.41 -0.58 -21.05
CA ARG A 257 19.82 -1.01 -21.04
C ARG A 257 20.54 -0.59 -19.76
N ALA A 258 20.32 0.64 -19.29
CA ALA A 258 20.92 1.14 -18.05
C ALA A 258 20.38 0.38 -16.82
N ALA A 259 19.07 0.15 -16.76
CA ALA A 259 18.41 -0.64 -15.72
C ALA A 259 18.97 -2.06 -15.65
N LYS A 260 19.05 -2.75 -16.80
CA LYS A 260 19.61 -4.10 -16.91
C LYS A 260 21.07 -4.18 -16.48
N LYS A 261 21.91 -3.24 -16.95
CA LYS A 261 23.33 -3.17 -16.61
C LYS A 261 23.55 -3.07 -15.09
N ASN A 262 22.68 -2.35 -14.40
CA ASN A 262 22.82 -2.07 -12.97
C ASN A 262 21.91 -2.94 -12.08
N ASN A 263 21.16 -3.88 -12.67
CA ASN A 263 20.19 -4.73 -11.96
C ASN A 263 19.22 -3.93 -11.07
N ILE A 264 18.68 -2.81 -11.58
CA ILE A 264 17.87 -1.84 -10.82
C ILE A 264 16.54 -1.57 -11.51
N TRP A 265 15.47 -1.35 -10.74
CA TRP A 265 14.21 -0.82 -11.25
C TRP A 265 14.29 0.69 -11.51
N VAL A 266 13.64 1.17 -12.57
CA VAL A 266 13.66 2.60 -12.92
C VAL A 266 12.25 3.11 -13.13
N VAL A 267 11.93 4.20 -12.43
CA VAL A 267 10.76 5.04 -12.68
C VAL A 267 11.22 6.28 -13.44
N ALA A 268 10.63 6.53 -14.61
CA ALA A 268 10.92 7.71 -15.41
C ALA A 268 9.63 8.21 -16.06
N THR A 269 9.64 9.44 -16.56
CA THR A 269 8.50 9.98 -17.33
C THR A 269 8.96 10.57 -18.66
N LEU A 270 8.12 10.40 -19.67
CA LEU A 270 8.37 10.76 -21.06
C LEU A 270 7.09 11.33 -21.68
N ASN A 271 7.25 12.10 -22.76
CA ASN A 271 6.12 12.46 -23.60
C ASN A 271 5.83 11.30 -24.57
N GLU A 272 4.75 10.56 -24.33
CA GLU A 272 4.32 9.42 -25.16
C GLU A 272 3.53 9.91 -26.37
N LYS A 273 3.90 9.50 -27.58
CA LYS A 273 3.13 9.73 -28.80
C LYS A 273 2.38 8.46 -29.23
N VAL A 274 1.06 8.56 -29.41
CA VAL A 274 0.19 7.50 -29.97
C VAL A 274 -0.65 8.08 -31.09
N GLY A 275 -0.31 7.75 -32.34
CA GLY A 275 -0.85 8.46 -33.50
C GLY A 275 -0.53 9.96 -33.40
N ASP A 276 -1.57 10.79 -33.44
CA ASP A 276 -1.47 12.26 -33.31
C ASP A 276 -1.68 12.77 -31.88
N VAL A 277 -1.75 11.86 -30.90
CA VAL A 277 -2.01 12.19 -29.50
C VAL A 277 -0.72 12.12 -28.69
N VAL A 278 -0.53 13.08 -27.79
CA VAL A 278 0.58 13.08 -26.83
C VAL A 278 0.07 12.96 -25.39
N TYR A 279 0.77 12.18 -24.57
CA TYR A 279 0.52 12.03 -23.13
C TYR A 279 1.79 12.32 -22.32
N ASN A 280 1.64 12.84 -21.11
CA ASN A 280 2.71 12.81 -20.10
C ASN A 280 2.65 11.45 -19.37
N THR A 281 3.66 10.61 -19.58
CA THR A 281 3.59 9.19 -19.25
C THR A 281 4.76 8.74 -18.39
N ALA A 282 4.47 8.21 -17.21
CA ALA A 282 5.40 7.46 -16.41
C ALA A 282 5.57 6.05 -16.95
N VAL A 283 6.79 5.54 -16.88
CA VAL A 283 7.17 4.17 -17.24
C VAL A 283 7.87 3.51 -16.06
N LEU A 284 7.55 2.24 -15.83
CA LEU A 284 8.25 1.37 -14.88
C LEU A 284 9.06 0.33 -15.66
N ILE A 285 10.37 0.32 -15.44
CA ILE A 285 11.31 -0.58 -16.10
C ILE A 285 11.91 -1.54 -15.06
N ASP A 286 11.87 -2.84 -15.34
CA ASP A 286 12.41 -3.87 -14.44
C ASP A 286 13.94 -3.99 -14.49
N ARG A 287 14.47 -4.79 -13.55
CA ARG A 287 15.91 -5.11 -13.48
C ARG A 287 16.45 -5.83 -14.71
N LYS A 288 15.59 -6.40 -15.57
CA LYS A 288 15.97 -7.05 -16.83
C LYS A 288 15.93 -6.08 -18.02
N GLY A 289 15.51 -4.83 -17.80
CA GLY A 289 15.39 -3.78 -18.80
C GLY A 289 14.07 -3.79 -19.58
N ASN A 290 13.07 -4.55 -19.13
CA ASN A 290 11.75 -4.61 -19.76
C ASN A 290 10.83 -3.50 -19.24
N LEU A 291 9.97 -2.96 -20.11
CA LEU A 291 8.86 -2.10 -19.71
C LEU A 291 7.77 -2.97 -19.05
N VAL A 292 7.54 -2.78 -17.75
CA VAL A 292 6.53 -3.52 -16.99
C VAL A 292 5.16 -2.88 -17.10
N GLY A 293 5.12 -1.55 -17.14
CA GLY A 293 3.86 -0.82 -17.21
C GLY A 293 4.07 0.67 -17.42
N LYS A 294 2.95 1.37 -17.63
CA LYS A 294 2.90 2.81 -17.80
C LYS A 294 1.71 3.43 -17.08
N TYR A 295 1.86 4.68 -16.68
CA TYR A 295 0.79 5.51 -16.12
C TYR A 295 0.78 6.83 -16.89
N ARG A 296 -0.39 7.24 -17.38
CA ARG A 296 -0.59 8.54 -18.03
C ARG A 296 -1.14 9.52 -17.01
N LYS A 297 -0.48 10.68 -16.87
CA LYS A 297 -0.88 11.74 -15.95
C LYS A 297 -2.35 12.09 -16.14
N VAL A 298 -3.13 12.06 -15.05
CA VAL A 298 -4.57 12.31 -15.11
C VAL A 298 -4.85 13.80 -14.99
N HIS A 299 -4.23 14.48 -14.01
CA HIS A 299 -4.44 15.90 -13.80
C HIS A 299 -3.41 16.73 -14.58
N LEU A 300 -3.87 17.45 -15.61
CA LEU A 300 -2.99 18.24 -16.45
C LEU A 300 -2.96 19.72 -16.02
N PRO A 301 -1.78 20.30 -15.75
CA PRO A 301 -1.67 21.75 -15.60
C PRO A 301 -1.91 22.43 -16.96
N ARG A 302 -2.18 23.75 -16.90
CA ARG A 302 -2.46 24.59 -18.07
C ARG A 302 -1.42 24.48 -19.17
N GLU A 303 -0.17 24.40 -18.78
CA GLU A 303 0.98 24.40 -19.66
C GLU A 303 1.07 23.10 -20.48
N GLU A 304 0.47 22.01 -20.00
CA GLU A 304 0.39 20.73 -20.72
C GLU A 304 -0.81 20.66 -21.66
N TRP A 305 -2.02 21.00 -21.19
CA TRP A 305 -3.19 20.91 -22.07
C TRP A 305 -3.17 21.98 -23.17
N LYS A 306 -2.48 23.11 -22.97
CA LYS A 306 -2.17 24.07 -24.06
C LYS A 306 -1.24 23.53 -25.13
N GLN A 307 -0.43 22.51 -24.81
CA GLN A 307 0.42 21.80 -25.78
C GLN A 307 -0.33 20.65 -26.47
N GLY A 308 -1.62 20.47 -26.20
CA GLY A 308 -2.41 19.37 -26.75
C GLY A 308 -2.17 18.01 -26.07
N VAL A 309 -1.52 18.00 -24.90
CA VAL A 309 -1.37 16.78 -24.10
C VAL A 309 -2.75 16.34 -23.61
N ARG A 310 -3.06 15.04 -23.71
CA ARG A 310 -4.32 14.47 -23.23
C ARG A 310 -4.17 13.84 -21.84
N PRO A 311 -5.24 13.88 -21.01
CA PRO A 311 -5.23 13.25 -19.71
C PRO A 311 -5.27 11.72 -19.84
N GLY A 312 -4.69 11.04 -18.86
CA GLY A 312 -4.96 9.64 -18.59
C GLY A 312 -6.30 9.43 -17.87
N ASP A 313 -6.66 8.17 -17.67
CA ASP A 313 -7.96 7.74 -17.13
C ASP A 313 -7.85 6.60 -16.09
N GLN A 314 -6.64 6.26 -15.67
CA GLN A 314 -6.36 5.09 -14.84
C GLN A 314 -5.35 5.38 -13.75
N TYR A 315 -5.51 4.73 -12.60
CA TYR A 315 -4.56 4.74 -11.47
C TYR A 315 -3.98 3.33 -11.24
N PRO A 316 -3.03 2.86 -12.07
CA PRO A 316 -2.46 1.51 -11.96
C PRO A 316 -1.53 1.37 -10.75
N VAL A 317 -1.49 0.17 -10.19
CA VAL A 317 -0.48 -0.26 -9.20
C VAL A 317 0.30 -1.41 -9.84
N PHE A 318 1.61 -1.39 -9.73
CA PHE A 318 2.52 -2.33 -10.36
C PHE A 318 3.16 -3.24 -9.31
N GLU A 319 3.30 -4.52 -9.64
CA GLU A 319 4.01 -5.49 -8.82
C GLU A 319 5.51 -5.46 -9.17
N THR A 320 6.37 -5.45 -8.15
CA THR A 320 7.82 -5.68 -8.27
C THR A 320 8.22 -6.96 -7.54
N ASP A 321 9.51 -7.29 -7.56
CA ASP A 321 10.08 -8.40 -6.78
C ASP A 321 10.07 -8.16 -5.26
N PHE A 322 9.86 -6.92 -4.80
CA PHE A 322 9.86 -6.56 -3.38
C PHE A 322 8.49 -6.10 -2.85
N GLY A 323 7.61 -5.57 -3.69
CA GLY A 323 6.31 -5.06 -3.26
C GLY A 323 5.55 -4.31 -4.36
N LYS A 324 4.45 -3.66 -3.96
CA LYS A 324 3.59 -2.89 -4.87
C LYS A 324 3.98 -1.43 -4.93
N VAL A 325 4.12 -0.91 -6.14
CA VAL A 325 4.48 0.50 -6.39
C VAL A 325 3.43 1.18 -7.24
N ALA A 326 3.22 2.47 -6.99
CA ALA A 326 2.45 3.36 -7.85
C ALA A 326 3.30 4.54 -8.29
N ILE A 327 2.86 5.22 -9.33
CA ILE A 327 3.52 6.42 -9.84
C ILE A 327 2.45 7.48 -10.03
N GLN A 328 2.65 8.65 -9.45
CA GLN A 328 1.87 9.85 -9.70
C GLN A 328 2.77 10.89 -10.34
N ILE A 329 2.26 11.75 -11.22
CA ILE A 329 3.12 12.66 -11.98
C ILE A 329 2.75 14.08 -11.59
N CYS A 330 3.70 14.77 -10.96
CA CYS A 330 3.65 16.21 -10.71
C CYS A 330 2.26 16.68 -10.26
N TYR A 331 1.57 17.47 -11.08
CA TYR A 331 0.27 18.08 -10.79
C TYR A 331 -0.77 17.16 -10.14
N ASP A 332 -0.69 15.83 -10.32
CA ASP A 332 -1.47 14.86 -9.55
C ASP A 332 -1.39 15.06 -8.02
N TRP A 333 -0.24 15.46 -7.46
CA TRP A 333 -0.05 15.58 -5.99
C TRP A 333 -0.86 16.71 -5.35
N PHE A 334 -1.36 17.67 -6.14
CA PHE A 334 -2.29 18.69 -5.65
C PHE A 334 -3.65 18.11 -5.28
N PHE A 335 -4.00 16.96 -5.85
CA PHE A 335 -5.25 16.27 -5.64
C PHE A 335 -5.02 15.15 -4.61
N PRO A 336 -5.78 15.04 -3.51
CA PRO A 336 -5.62 13.94 -2.56
C PRO A 336 -6.14 12.58 -3.08
N GLU A 337 -6.96 12.58 -4.13
CA GLU A 337 -7.66 11.41 -4.64
C GLU A 337 -6.71 10.37 -5.25
N PRO A 338 -5.73 10.72 -6.11
CA PRO A 338 -4.80 9.75 -6.68
C PRO A 338 -4.08 8.90 -5.62
N GLU A 339 -3.46 9.52 -4.61
CA GLU A 339 -2.74 8.78 -3.56
C GLU A 339 -3.67 7.85 -2.78
N ALA A 340 -4.89 8.32 -2.48
CA ALA A 340 -5.88 7.50 -1.80
C ALA A 340 -6.27 6.29 -2.65
N ILE A 341 -6.48 6.47 -3.95
CA ILE A 341 -6.79 5.38 -4.89
C ILE A 341 -5.62 4.40 -4.98
N PHE A 342 -4.38 4.87 -5.15
CA PHE A 342 -3.20 4.00 -5.21
C PHE A 342 -3.02 3.17 -3.94
N ALA A 343 -3.14 3.80 -2.77
CA ALA A 343 -3.01 3.13 -1.49
C ALA A 343 -4.12 2.11 -1.24
N LEU A 344 -5.37 2.43 -1.59
CA LEU A 344 -6.51 1.50 -1.52
C LEU A 344 -6.34 0.31 -2.47
N LYS A 345 -5.67 0.51 -3.62
CA LYS A 345 -5.27 -0.57 -4.54
C LYS A 345 -4.02 -1.34 -4.08
N GLY A 346 -3.48 -0.99 -2.91
CA GLY A 346 -2.43 -1.75 -2.23
C GLY A 346 -1.01 -1.26 -2.47
N ALA A 347 -0.80 -0.09 -3.09
CA ALA A 347 0.54 0.49 -3.22
C ALA A 347 1.22 0.60 -1.84
N GLU A 348 2.51 0.26 -1.79
CA GLU A 348 3.35 0.42 -0.59
C GLU A 348 4.29 1.62 -0.73
N ILE A 349 4.66 1.94 -1.96
CA ILE A 349 5.51 3.07 -2.34
C ILE A 349 4.82 3.83 -3.47
N ILE A 350 4.73 5.15 -3.36
CA ILE A 350 4.30 6.05 -4.44
C ILE A 350 5.50 6.88 -4.88
N PHE A 351 5.85 6.78 -6.15
CA PHE A 351 6.86 7.62 -6.78
C PHE A 351 6.21 8.85 -7.38
N ALA A 352 6.85 10.01 -7.21
CA ALA A 352 6.33 11.28 -7.72
C ALA A 352 7.37 12.05 -8.57
N PRO A 353 7.64 11.62 -9.82
CA PRO A 353 8.35 12.44 -10.80
C PRO A 353 7.62 13.77 -11.01
N THR A 354 8.28 14.88 -10.68
CA THR A 354 7.65 16.19 -10.57
C THR A 354 8.55 17.26 -11.20
N TRP A 355 8.00 18.08 -12.10
CA TRP A 355 8.73 19.23 -12.65
C TRP A 355 8.79 20.38 -11.66
N GLY A 356 7.70 20.54 -10.89
CA GLY A 356 7.50 21.62 -9.95
C GLY A 356 8.41 21.57 -8.72
N ASN A 357 8.09 22.49 -7.82
CA ASN A 357 8.86 22.87 -6.64
C ASN A 357 8.31 22.19 -5.37
N THR A 358 9.16 21.79 -4.42
CA THR A 358 8.71 21.39 -3.06
C THR A 358 8.88 22.46 -1.98
N LEU A 359 9.58 23.56 -2.26
CA LEU A 359 9.67 24.71 -1.37
C LEU A 359 8.34 25.47 -1.32
N PRO A 360 8.13 26.27 -0.27
CA PRO A 360 7.06 27.25 -0.24
C PRO A 360 7.06 28.14 -1.49
N ASP A 361 5.89 28.47 -2.02
CA ASP A 361 5.73 29.58 -2.97
C ASP A 361 6.04 30.94 -2.30
N SER A 362 6.05 32.03 -3.07
CA SER A 362 6.44 33.36 -2.58
C SER A 362 5.61 33.84 -1.39
N ASP A 363 4.37 33.38 -1.30
CA ASP A 363 3.41 33.76 -0.26
C ASP A 363 3.32 32.72 0.87
N GLY A 364 4.06 31.60 0.75
CA GLY A 364 4.06 30.49 1.70
C GLY A 364 2.76 29.67 1.72
N CYS A 365 1.88 29.86 0.74
CA CYS A 365 0.59 29.18 0.62
C CYS A 365 0.72 27.73 0.14
N VAL A 366 1.72 27.43 -0.68
CA VAL A 366 1.95 26.08 -1.21
C VAL A 366 3.32 25.57 -0.77
N ASP A 367 3.34 24.62 0.16
CA ASP A 367 4.53 23.88 0.58
C ASP A 367 4.42 22.41 0.10
N GLY A 368 5.17 22.10 -0.97
CA GLY A 368 5.17 20.77 -1.57
C GLY A 368 5.79 19.71 -0.66
N GLU A 369 6.80 20.05 0.14
CA GLU A 369 7.39 19.15 1.13
C GLU A 369 6.35 18.73 2.17
N THR A 370 5.66 19.71 2.76
CA THR A 370 4.57 19.44 3.71
C THR A 370 3.47 18.61 3.06
N THR A 371 3.10 18.91 1.81
CA THR A 371 2.04 18.16 1.12
C THR A 371 2.44 16.70 0.90
N PHE A 372 3.63 16.41 0.36
CA PHE A 372 4.07 15.01 0.18
C PHE A 372 4.13 14.24 1.50
N ARG A 373 4.54 14.88 2.60
CA ARG A 373 4.57 14.29 3.93
C ARG A 373 3.17 13.97 4.45
N VAL A 374 2.21 14.87 4.25
CA VAL A 374 0.80 14.64 4.59
C VAL A 374 0.23 13.50 3.73
N ARG A 375 0.50 13.47 2.42
CA ARG A 375 0.02 12.40 1.53
C ARG A 375 0.59 11.03 1.87
N ALA A 376 1.86 10.96 2.28
CA ALA A 376 2.46 9.73 2.81
C ALA A 376 1.72 9.26 4.08
N ARG A 377 1.45 10.19 5.01
CA ARG A 377 0.77 9.91 6.28
C ARG A 377 -0.70 9.51 6.12
N ASP A 378 -1.47 10.25 5.35
CA ASP A 378 -2.91 10.04 5.13
C ASP A 378 -3.21 8.66 4.52
N ASN A 379 -2.22 8.09 3.84
CA ASN A 379 -2.35 6.82 3.14
C ASN A 379 -1.48 5.70 3.73
N GLY A 380 -0.58 6.02 4.66
CA GLY A 380 0.33 5.06 5.28
C GLY A 380 1.27 4.40 4.28
N VAL A 381 1.80 5.17 3.33
CA VAL A 381 2.68 4.70 2.24
C VAL A 381 4.02 5.43 2.26
N TYR A 382 5.05 4.81 1.70
CA TYR A 382 6.28 5.53 1.37
C TYR A 382 6.02 6.46 0.18
N MET A 383 6.60 7.67 0.21
CA MET A 383 6.46 8.67 -0.85
C MET A 383 7.84 9.12 -1.31
N VAL A 384 8.06 9.16 -2.63
CA VAL A 384 9.38 9.39 -3.23
C VAL A 384 9.30 10.45 -4.33
N PRO A 385 9.22 11.75 -3.97
CA PRO A 385 9.26 12.82 -4.96
C PRO A 385 10.66 12.97 -5.57
N CYS A 386 10.69 13.13 -6.89
CA CYS A 386 11.88 13.54 -7.65
C CYS A 386 11.53 14.86 -8.35
N VAL A 387 12.16 15.95 -7.91
CA VAL A 387 11.80 17.31 -8.31
C VAL A 387 12.95 18.01 -9.03
N TYR A 388 12.62 19.04 -9.81
CA TYR A 388 13.63 19.91 -10.41
C TYR A 388 13.90 21.19 -9.64
N ASP A 389 13.01 21.58 -8.73
CA ASP A 389 13.15 22.74 -7.85
C ASP A 389 12.83 22.31 -6.41
N GLY A 390 13.66 22.72 -5.44
CA GLY A 390 13.49 22.32 -4.03
C GLY A 390 14.13 20.98 -3.66
N ASN A 391 13.37 20.16 -2.92
CA ASN A 391 13.84 18.96 -2.26
C ASN A 391 13.29 17.67 -2.89
N SER A 392 14.16 16.86 -3.49
CA SER A 392 13.86 15.45 -3.79
C SER A 392 14.07 14.62 -2.53
N MET A 393 13.10 13.76 -2.20
CA MET A 393 13.05 13.12 -0.89
C MET A 393 12.69 11.63 -0.95
N VAL A 394 12.98 10.94 0.15
CA VAL A 394 12.37 9.65 0.51
C VAL A 394 11.64 9.85 1.83
N ILE A 395 10.33 9.64 1.84
CA ILE A 395 9.45 9.93 2.97
C ILE A 395 8.77 8.62 3.42
N ASP A 396 8.69 8.42 4.73
CA ASP A 396 8.06 7.24 5.32
C ASP A 396 6.55 7.40 5.56
N PRO A 397 5.83 6.30 5.89
CA PRO A 397 4.40 6.33 6.18
C PRO A 397 3.96 7.25 7.33
N MET A 398 4.88 7.76 8.16
CA MET A 398 4.59 8.72 9.24
C MET A 398 4.88 10.18 8.82
N GLY A 399 5.30 10.39 7.57
CA GLY A 399 5.64 11.71 7.03
C GLY A 399 7.03 12.20 7.47
N ARG A 400 7.91 11.31 7.94
CA ARG A 400 9.32 11.65 8.26
C ARG A 400 10.16 11.54 6.99
N ILE A 401 11.06 12.49 6.81
CA ILE A 401 12.03 12.48 5.71
C ILE A 401 13.19 11.57 6.12
N LEU A 402 13.43 10.53 5.32
CA LEU A 402 14.51 9.56 5.50
C LEU A 402 15.77 9.95 4.71
N ALA A 403 15.58 10.65 3.58
CA ALA A 403 16.65 11.20 2.77
C ALA A 403 16.14 12.44 2.03
N SER A 404 17.01 13.43 1.85
CA SER A 404 16.76 14.66 1.08
C SER A 404 18.03 15.07 0.34
N ASN A 405 17.89 15.81 -0.75
CA ASN A 405 19.04 16.36 -1.45
C ASN A 405 19.71 17.52 -0.72
N GLU A 406 19.01 18.21 0.19
CA GLU A 406 19.56 19.34 0.97
C GLU A 406 20.31 20.37 0.08
N GLY A 407 19.73 20.68 -1.07
CA GLY A 407 20.31 21.61 -2.06
C GLY A 407 21.45 21.05 -2.92
N LYS A 408 21.85 19.79 -2.75
CA LYS A 408 22.93 19.14 -3.52
C LYS A 408 22.39 18.43 -4.76
N THR A 409 23.20 18.35 -5.82
CA THR A 409 22.91 17.53 -7.01
C THR A 409 23.43 16.11 -6.82
N GLY A 410 22.61 15.09 -7.08
CA GLY A 410 23.01 13.71 -6.79
C GLY A 410 21.88 12.69 -6.78
N VAL A 411 22.23 11.49 -6.32
CA VAL A 411 21.30 10.40 -5.98
C VAL A 411 21.16 10.39 -4.46
N PHE A 412 19.93 10.39 -3.97
CA PHE A 412 19.59 10.40 -2.55
C PHE A 412 18.66 9.22 -2.26
N TRP A 413 18.89 8.50 -1.18
CA TRP A 413 18.24 7.21 -0.97
C TRP A 413 18.17 6.84 0.51
N ALA A 414 17.27 5.91 0.82
CA ALA A 414 17.18 5.28 2.13
C ALA A 414 16.88 3.77 1.98
N GLU A 415 17.33 2.97 2.95
CA GLU A 415 16.86 1.60 3.10
C GLU A 415 15.57 1.61 3.93
N ILE A 416 14.50 1.03 3.37
CA ILE A 416 13.19 0.91 4.01
C ILE A 416 12.83 -0.56 4.23
N ASP A 417 11.86 -0.85 5.10
CA ASP A 417 11.33 -2.20 5.31
C ASP A 417 9.81 -2.21 5.09
N LEU A 418 9.37 -2.85 4.01
CA LEU A 418 7.95 -2.93 3.65
C LEU A 418 7.14 -3.84 4.60
N ASN A 419 7.78 -4.59 5.49
CA ASN A 419 7.11 -5.32 6.56
C ASN A 419 6.95 -4.52 7.85
N LYS A 420 7.63 -3.37 7.98
CA LYS A 420 7.54 -2.54 9.18
C LYS A 420 6.14 -1.98 9.35
N ARG A 421 5.58 -2.12 10.55
CA ARG A 421 4.31 -1.50 10.95
C ARG A 421 4.56 -0.39 11.94
N GLU A 422 4.33 0.83 11.52
CA GLU A 422 4.38 1.98 12.42
C GLU A 422 2.97 2.27 12.92
N SER A 423 2.78 2.10 14.22
CA SER A 423 1.48 2.21 14.86
C SER A 423 1.29 3.58 15.48
N LEU A 424 0.16 4.22 15.16
CA LEU A 424 -0.31 5.40 15.86
C LEU A 424 -0.96 4.96 17.18
N ARG A 425 -0.56 5.56 18.31
CA ARG A 425 -0.93 5.10 19.66
C ARG A 425 -2.41 4.74 19.86
N TRP A 426 -3.33 5.57 19.36
CA TRP A 426 -4.77 5.38 19.57
C TRP A 426 -5.48 4.70 18.41
N VAL A 427 -4.85 4.69 17.24
CA VAL A 427 -5.49 4.23 16.00
C VAL A 427 -5.00 2.84 15.68
N GLY A 428 -3.69 2.58 15.74
CA GLY A 428 -3.04 1.35 15.29
C GLY A 428 -2.20 1.59 14.04
N HIS A 429 -1.90 0.52 13.29
CA HIS A 429 -1.20 0.60 12.01
C HIS A 429 -2.10 1.20 10.93
N TRP A 430 -1.85 2.46 10.57
CA TRP A 430 -2.77 3.27 9.74
C TRP A 430 -3.08 2.63 8.39
N ARG A 431 -2.09 2.07 7.70
CA ARG A 431 -2.29 1.42 6.40
C ARG A 431 -3.30 0.27 6.43
N SER A 432 -3.36 -0.46 7.53
CA SER A 432 -4.34 -1.55 7.71
C SER A 432 -5.73 -1.02 8.08
N ILE A 433 -5.80 0.15 8.72
CA ILE A 433 -7.02 0.71 9.32
C ILE A 433 -7.75 1.60 8.33
N ALA A 434 -7.04 2.47 7.62
CA ALA A 434 -7.63 3.47 6.74
C ALA A 434 -8.64 2.86 5.75
N PRO A 435 -8.33 1.76 5.03
CA PRO A 435 -9.31 1.16 4.11
C PRO A 435 -10.56 0.62 4.82
N LYS A 436 -10.43 0.22 6.09
CA LYS A 436 -11.53 -0.29 6.91
C LYS A 436 -12.34 0.82 7.60
N HIS A 437 -11.81 2.03 7.70
CA HIS A 437 -12.45 3.15 8.40
C HIS A 437 -12.99 4.23 7.46
N ARG A 438 -12.53 4.24 6.20
CA ARG A 438 -13.09 5.11 5.14
C ARG A 438 -14.56 4.77 4.89
N MET A 439 -15.38 5.80 4.68
CA MET A 439 -16.82 5.69 4.46
C MET A 439 -17.14 5.89 2.98
N GLN A 440 -16.70 4.95 2.13
CA GLN A 440 -16.80 5.09 0.67
C GLN A 440 -18.19 5.50 0.16
N PRO A 441 -19.33 4.99 0.71
CA PRO A 441 -20.66 5.42 0.26
C PRO A 441 -20.93 6.92 0.44
N THR A 442 -20.23 7.61 1.35
CA THR A 442 -20.41 9.05 1.58
C THR A 442 -19.56 9.90 0.64
N TYR A 443 -18.77 9.30 -0.26
CA TYR A 443 -17.87 10.02 -1.15
C TYR A 443 -18.51 10.42 -2.49
N ALA A 444 -19.80 10.14 -2.68
CA ALA A 444 -20.54 10.59 -3.87
C ALA A 444 -20.42 12.10 -4.17
N PRO A 445 -20.37 13.02 -3.18
CA PRO A 445 -20.14 14.44 -3.43
C PRO A 445 -18.78 14.76 -4.09
N LEU A 446 -17.75 13.90 -3.96
CA LEU A 446 -16.48 14.09 -4.66
C LEU A 446 -16.61 13.95 -6.18
N LEU A 447 -17.68 13.30 -6.65
CA LEU A 447 -17.92 13.02 -8.07
C LEU A 447 -18.88 14.00 -8.73
N LYS A 448 -19.48 14.91 -7.94
CA LYS A 448 -20.45 15.90 -8.41
C LYS A 448 -20.01 17.27 -7.92
N LEU A 449 -19.53 18.11 -8.83
CA LEU A 449 -19.49 19.55 -8.56
C LEU A 449 -20.95 19.99 -8.41
N GLN A 450 -21.30 20.59 -7.29
CA GLN A 450 -22.64 21.19 -7.15
C GLN A 450 -22.72 22.34 -8.15
N ASP A 451 -23.78 22.37 -8.95
CA ASP A 451 -24.16 23.56 -9.70
C ASP A 451 -24.50 24.63 -8.65
N ASN A 452 -23.55 25.52 -8.38
CA ASN A 452 -23.77 26.70 -7.54
C ASN A 452 -24.44 27.81 -8.35
#